data_AF-A0A956GZD3-F1
#
_entry.id   AF-A0A956GZD3-F1
#
_cell.length_a   1.000
_cell.length_b   1.000
_cell.length_c   1.000
_cell.angle_alpha   90.00
_cell.angle_beta   90.00
_cell.angle_gamma   90.00
#
_symmetry.space_group_name_H-M   'P 1'
#
loop_
_entity.id
_entity.type
_entity.pdbx_description
1 polymer ?
#
loop_
_entity_poly.entity_id
_entity_poly.type
_entity_poly.pdbx_seq_one_letter_code
_entity_poly.pdbx_strand_id
1 'polypeptide(L)'
;MVGPDCEWQPKLVAFLPAFALLPAVLMVSTASVHASPTEPGQLEQELSPASACSTCHEFYTPDSLAMDGGSVDPWAWQGSMMGNSARDPVFWAGVALASQDHPDETVDCVRCHAPRAFLDGQGSAVQLAELSQPQREGVECDLCHRMMDDGETPPGNARYVLADAPVGQNVPRFGPWDYGMGPEPEHPWAQDLDFVAGSQMCGTCHDVTTGRERVDGQGVGLGVPFNEQRTYSEWLGSAYAEQGGADAASCQDCHLPAIEGSILGCNMFAGMPHPGGGRRHVLVGANVGALQVLKSLYGSAGTDEVDDARFDESIAWTEEFVQSAADLEVEFPAAVDLTAGLAALPVTVSNRTGHKLPSGYSEGRVMWIEVTARYGDQLVWSSGLWDGDAQTIEADPQVRRYEAIAERWSDKQSFHLLLNDHWALDSRLPPKGLKSDPETDPVGDRYVLQGDDTWPHVDSVSYGFDPAAIMDLTPADPDDDQLEISVRLLYLINTPEYLQLLGDDNVSNDAGQLVQGAFAAVGGPAPVLLAEASAAVPLSGLIGGGDTGETDTTTGSDTSDTTETGTGNDDIGTDTTDAPAGDEASGGCGCVSDPSRGKVGLLPLLLLLGAVARRRNHE
;
A
#
# COMPACT_ATOMS: atom_id res chain seq x y z
N MET A 1 -8.95 68.52 66.51
CA MET A 1 -9.59 68.58 67.84
C MET A 1 -9.66 67.15 68.33
N VAL A 2 -8.63 66.73 69.07
CA VAL A 2 -8.67 66.39 70.50
C VAL A 2 -9.54 65.14 70.75
N GLY A 3 -8.89 64.05 71.16
CA GLY A 3 -9.51 62.78 71.59
C GLY A 3 -10.33 62.90 72.88
N PRO A 4 -10.74 61.80 73.54
CA PRO A 4 -9.80 60.79 74.03
C PRO A 4 -10.30 59.31 74.03
N ASP A 5 -9.31 58.41 74.11
CA ASP A 5 -9.18 57.23 74.98
C ASP A 5 -10.44 56.55 75.53
N CYS A 6 -10.60 55.25 75.21
CA CYS A 6 -10.86 54.23 76.23
C CYS A 6 -10.54 52.82 75.69
N GLU A 7 -9.43 52.24 76.15
CA GLU A 7 -9.11 50.82 75.98
C GLU A 7 -9.70 49.96 77.13
N TRP A 8 -10.24 48.81 76.71
CA TRP A 8 -10.25 47.49 77.36
C TRP A 8 -10.80 47.28 78.78
N GLN A 9 -11.82 46.41 78.90
CA GLN A 9 -11.64 45.01 79.36
C GLN A 9 -12.87 44.13 79.04
N PRO A 10 -12.68 42.81 78.82
CA PRO A 10 -13.55 41.99 77.98
C PRO A 10 -14.65 41.30 78.78
N LYS A 11 -15.84 41.16 78.18
CA LYS A 11 -16.78 40.10 78.53
C LYS A 11 -17.02 39.25 77.29
N LEU A 12 -16.45 38.04 77.33
CA LEU A 12 -16.84 36.92 76.49
C LEU A 12 -18.35 36.71 76.61
N VAL A 13 -19.09 37.12 75.59
CA VAL A 13 -20.45 36.66 75.34
C VAL A 13 -20.39 35.92 74.02
N ALA A 14 -20.54 34.61 74.10
CA ALA A 14 -20.62 33.72 72.95
C ALA A 14 -21.86 34.11 72.12
N PHE A 15 -21.63 34.78 70.99
CA PHE A 15 -22.62 34.90 69.94
C PHE A 15 -22.47 33.69 69.01
N LEU A 16 -23.47 32.82 69.04
CA LEU A 16 -23.73 31.83 67.99
C LEU A 16 -23.88 32.56 66.64
N PRO A 17 -23.05 32.28 65.62
CA PRO A 17 -23.34 32.77 64.28
C PRO A 17 -24.52 31.98 63.72
N ALA A 18 -25.54 32.71 63.28
CA ALA A 18 -26.65 32.16 62.52
C ALA A 18 -26.11 31.41 61.29
N PHE A 19 -26.37 30.10 61.22
CA PHE A 19 -26.18 29.32 59.99
C PHE A 19 -27.18 29.85 58.96
N ALA A 20 -26.70 30.66 58.02
CA ALA A 20 -27.40 30.89 56.77
C ALA A 20 -27.34 29.57 55.98
N LEU A 21 -28.49 28.91 55.86
CA LEU A 21 -28.72 27.81 54.92
C LEU A 21 -28.59 28.37 53.50
N LEU A 22 -27.37 28.32 52.96
CA LEU A 22 -27.14 28.36 51.51
C LEU A 22 -27.69 27.04 50.94
N PRO A 23 -28.56 27.06 49.92
CA PRO A 23 -28.86 25.85 49.19
C PRO A 23 -27.56 25.39 48.55
N ALA A 24 -27.10 24.20 48.94
CA ALA A 24 -26.05 23.51 48.20
C ALA A 24 -26.59 23.27 46.79
N VAL A 25 -26.23 24.14 45.86
CA VAL A 25 -26.26 23.80 44.44
C VAL A 25 -25.22 22.69 44.31
N LEU A 26 -25.66 21.44 44.36
CA LEU A 26 -24.92 20.35 43.79
C LEU A 26 -24.67 20.74 42.35
N MET A 27 -23.46 21.21 42.05
CA MET A 27 -22.92 21.06 40.71
C MET A 27 -22.77 19.55 40.53
N VAL A 28 -23.83 18.93 40.03
CA VAL A 28 -23.71 17.67 39.33
C VAL A 28 -22.80 18.02 38.15
N SER A 29 -21.53 17.66 38.26
CA SER A 29 -20.70 17.46 37.09
C SER A 29 -21.44 16.41 36.28
N THR A 30 -22.20 16.85 35.29
CA THR A 30 -22.49 16.00 34.15
C THR A 30 -21.14 15.79 33.51
N ALA A 31 -20.41 14.77 33.99
CA ALA A 31 -19.52 14.07 33.08
C ALA A 31 -20.42 13.75 31.89
N SER A 32 -20.13 14.35 30.74
CA SER A 32 -20.68 13.85 29.49
C SER A 32 -20.37 12.35 29.54
N VAL A 33 -21.42 11.54 29.62
CA VAL A 33 -21.27 10.10 29.48
C VAL A 33 -20.93 9.96 28.02
N HIS A 34 -19.64 9.98 27.70
CA HIS A 34 -19.17 9.71 26.36
C HIS A 34 -19.75 8.36 25.97
N ALA A 35 -20.41 8.27 24.82
CA ALA A 35 -20.70 6.97 24.24
C ALA A 35 -19.36 6.23 24.11
N SER A 36 -19.26 5.08 24.77
CA SER A 36 -18.11 4.22 24.58
C SER A 36 -18.22 3.57 23.19
N PRO A 37 -17.09 3.26 22.54
CA PRO A 37 -17.07 2.39 21.36
C PRO A 37 -17.90 1.12 21.59
N THR A 38 -18.42 0.52 20.52
CA THR A 38 -19.18 -0.74 20.65
C THR A 38 -18.26 -1.84 21.18
N GLU A 39 -18.64 -2.44 22.30
CA GLU A 39 -17.90 -3.50 23.00
C GLU A 39 -18.62 -4.86 22.91
N PRO A 40 -17.92 -5.97 23.24
CA PRO A 40 -18.49 -7.31 23.15
C PRO A 40 -19.76 -7.47 24.00
N GLY A 41 -20.77 -8.12 23.41
CA GLY A 41 -22.07 -8.36 24.06
C GLY A 41 -22.96 -7.13 24.21
N GLN A 42 -22.62 -5.98 23.61
CA GLN A 42 -23.48 -4.78 23.63
C GLN A 42 -24.51 -4.72 22.51
N LEU A 43 -24.30 -5.44 21.41
CA LEU A 43 -25.25 -5.46 20.29
C LEU A 43 -26.46 -6.36 20.62
N GLU A 44 -27.67 -5.81 20.56
CA GLU A 44 -28.92 -6.57 20.56
C GLU A 44 -29.12 -7.26 19.20
N GLN A 45 -28.66 -6.62 18.12
CA GLN A 45 -28.70 -7.13 16.76
C GLN A 45 -27.28 -7.49 16.31
N GLU A 46 -26.92 -8.76 16.44
CA GLU A 46 -25.61 -9.28 15.99
C GLU A 46 -25.32 -8.94 14.51
N LEU A 47 -24.04 -8.94 14.13
CA LEU A 47 -23.65 -8.71 12.75
C LEU A 47 -24.18 -9.83 11.84
N SER A 48 -24.77 -9.47 10.72
CA SER A 48 -25.19 -10.44 9.70
C SER A 48 -23.95 -10.96 8.95
N PRO A 49 -23.81 -12.28 8.70
CA PRO A 49 -22.66 -12.80 7.96
C PRO A 49 -22.59 -12.19 6.56
N ALA A 50 -21.39 -12.06 5.98
CA ALA A 50 -21.23 -11.42 4.67
C ALA A 50 -22.07 -12.11 3.59
N SER A 51 -22.21 -13.44 3.67
CA SER A 51 -23.06 -14.23 2.78
C SER A 51 -24.54 -13.82 2.75
N ALA A 52 -25.04 -13.11 3.76
CA ALA A 52 -26.39 -12.52 3.73
C ALA A 52 -26.50 -11.40 2.68
N CYS A 53 -25.38 -10.78 2.30
CA CYS A 53 -25.33 -9.67 1.35
C CYS A 53 -25.12 -10.15 -0.09
N SER A 54 -24.45 -11.29 -0.32
CA SER A 54 -24.06 -11.76 -1.67
C SER A 54 -25.25 -11.99 -2.60
N THR A 55 -26.40 -12.40 -2.07
CA THR A 55 -27.62 -12.62 -2.88
C THR A 55 -28.01 -11.38 -3.71
N CYS A 56 -27.73 -10.18 -3.19
CA CYS A 56 -27.94 -8.92 -3.88
C CYS A 56 -26.64 -8.29 -4.40
N HIS A 57 -25.55 -8.34 -3.63
CA HIS A 57 -24.33 -7.58 -3.90
C HIS A 57 -23.22 -8.37 -4.60
N GLU A 58 -23.52 -9.59 -5.03
CA GLU A 58 -22.69 -10.34 -5.97
C GLU A 58 -23.36 -10.31 -7.36
N PHE A 59 -22.72 -9.62 -8.30
CA PHE A 59 -23.23 -9.50 -9.66
C PHE A 59 -22.13 -9.43 -10.70
N TYR A 60 -22.49 -9.75 -11.94
CA TYR A 60 -21.56 -9.76 -13.06
C TYR A 60 -21.06 -8.34 -13.36
N THR A 61 -19.75 -8.21 -13.53
CA THR A 61 -19.09 -7.01 -14.04
C THR A 61 -19.25 -6.95 -15.56
N PRO A 62 -20.02 -6.00 -16.11
CA PRO A 62 -20.15 -5.85 -17.56
C PRO A 62 -18.80 -5.56 -18.21
N ASP A 63 -18.52 -6.12 -19.39
CA ASP A 63 -17.28 -5.87 -20.15
C ASP A 63 -16.99 -4.37 -20.33
N SER A 64 -18.04 -3.54 -20.48
CA SER A 64 -17.93 -2.09 -20.63
C SER A 64 -17.41 -1.37 -19.37
N LEU A 65 -17.51 -2.01 -18.21
CA LEU A 65 -17.04 -1.50 -16.91
C LEU A 65 -15.80 -2.27 -16.41
N ALA A 66 -15.49 -3.41 -17.03
CA ALA A 66 -14.28 -4.18 -16.79
C ALA A 66 -13.02 -3.53 -17.43
N MET A 67 -13.19 -2.60 -18.37
CA MET A 67 -12.09 -1.97 -19.11
C MET A 67 -11.14 -1.13 -18.23
N ASP A 68 -11.58 -0.76 -17.02
CA ASP A 68 -10.75 -0.04 -16.04
C ASP A 68 -10.03 -0.98 -15.06
N GLY A 69 -10.20 -2.32 -15.20
CA GLY A 69 -9.37 -3.36 -14.56
C GLY A 69 -10.02 -4.24 -13.46
N GLY A 70 -11.20 -3.91 -12.91
CA GLY A 70 -11.60 -4.47 -11.61
C GLY A 70 -13.09 -4.40 -11.33
N SER A 71 -13.56 -5.35 -10.54
CA SER A 71 -14.98 -5.62 -10.37
C SER A 71 -15.74 -4.44 -9.79
N VAL A 72 -16.94 -4.29 -10.33
CA VAL A 72 -17.94 -3.31 -9.90
C VAL A 72 -18.88 -3.87 -8.83
N ASP A 73 -18.84 -5.18 -8.56
CA ASP A 73 -19.65 -5.80 -7.53
C ASP A 73 -19.02 -5.62 -6.14
N PRO A 74 -19.79 -5.25 -5.10
CA PRO A 74 -19.25 -5.13 -3.76
C PRO A 74 -18.63 -6.43 -3.22
N TRP A 75 -19.01 -7.60 -3.77
CA TRP A 75 -18.44 -8.89 -3.40
C TRP A 75 -16.96 -9.06 -3.76
N ALA A 76 -16.38 -8.20 -4.62
CA ALA A 76 -14.94 -8.13 -4.86
C ALA A 76 -14.11 -8.01 -3.57
N TRP A 77 -14.72 -7.46 -2.51
CA TRP A 77 -14.20 -7.44 -1.15
C TRP A 77 -13.65 -8.79 -0.66
N GLN A 78 -14.25 -9.91 -1.08
CA GLN A 78 -13.88 -11.25 -0.62
C GLN A 78 -12.42 -11.62 -0.95
N GLY A 79 -11.86 -11.08 -2.03
CA GLY A 79 -10.47 -11.29 -2.41
C GLY A 79 -9.48 -10.31 -1.75
N SER A 80 -9.98 -9.22 -1.17
CA SER A 80 -9.16 -8.16 -0.58
C SER A 80 -8.52 -8.57 0.75
N MET A 81 -7.54 -7.80 1.21
CA MET A 81 -7.01 -7.94 2.57
C MET A 81 -8.07 -7.60 3.64
N MET A 82 -9.08 -6.79 3.34
CA MET A 82 -10.17 -6.50 4.30
C MET A 82 -10.99 -7.77 4.58
N GLY A 83 -11.42 -8.47 3.53
CA GLY A 83 -12.17 -9.73 3.65
C GLY A 83 -11.35 -10.94 4.12
N ASN A 84 -10.02 -10.78 4.18
CA ASN A 84 -9.09 -11.81 4.64
C ASN A 84 -8.23 -11.36 5.83
N SER A 85 -8.55 -10.24 6.46
CA SER A 85 -7.78 -9.67 7.59
C SER A 85 -7.71 -10.63 8.78
N ALA A 86 -8.77 -11.40 9.02
CA ALA A 86 -8.80 -12.45 10.03
C ALA A 86 -8.14 -13.76 9.56
N ARG A 87 -7.93 -13.98 8.26
CA ARG A 87 -7.27 -15.16 7.69
C ARG A 87 -5.77 -14.97 7.49
N ASP A 88 -5.28 -13.75 7.57
CA ASP A 88 -3.89 -13.41 7.32
C ASP A 88 -2.93 -14.12 8.30
N PRO A 89 -2.05 -15.02 7.82
CA PRO A 89 -1.10 -15.69 8.70
C PRO A 89 0.00 -14.76 9.25
N VAL A 90 0.32 -13.65 8.56
CA VAL A 90 1.25 -12.63 9.08
C VAL A 90 0.65 -11.96 10.32
N PHE A 91 -0.65 -11.62 10.26
CA PHE A 91 -1.39 -11.08 11.38
C PHE A 91 -1.34 -12.02 12.59
N TRP A 92 -1.66 -13.31 12.43
CA TRP A 92 -1.65 -14.25 13.56
C TRP A 92 -0.26 -14.52 14.13
N ALA A 93 0.78 -14.53 13.29
CA ALA A 93 2.15 -14.60 13.77
C ALA A 93 2.53 -13.36 14.61
N GLY A 94 2.14 -12.17 14.15
CA GLY A 94 2.31 -10.92 14.91
C GLY A 94 1.53 -10.91 16.22
N VAL A 95 0.27 -11.36 16.22
CA VAL A 95 -0.56 -11.47 17.46
C VAL A 95 0.05 -12.47 18.44
N ALA A 96 0.55 -13.61 17.97
CA ALA A 96 1.22 -14.59 18.82
C ALA A 96 2.44 -13.98 19.51
N LEU A 97 3.28 -13.24 18.76
CA LEU A 97 4.43 -12.54 19.31
C LEU A 97 4.01 -11.44 20.30
N ALA A 98 3.05 -10.60 19.91
CA ALA A 98 2.48 -9.55 20.76
C ALA A 98 1.87 -10.12 22.06
N SER A 99 1.24 -11.28 22.01
CA SER A 99 0.68 -11.96 23.19
C SER A 99 1.77 -12.44 24.16
N GLN A 100 2.95 -12.83 23.66
CA GLN A 100 4.11 -13.15 24.50
C GLN A 100 4.65 -11.92 25.21
N ASP A 101 4.61 -10.77 24.55
CA ASP A 101 5.08 -9.50 25.10
C ASP A 101 4.09 -8.93 26.12
N HIS A 102 2.83 -8.76 25.71
CA HIS A 102 1.77 -8.11 26.48
C HIS A 102 0.37 -8.68 26.12
N PRO A 103 -0.07 -9.78 26.75
CA PRO A 103 -1.29 -10.49 26.36
C PRO A 103 -2.58 -9.69 26.53
N ASP A 104 -2.62 -8.71 27.45
CA ASP A 104 -3.81 -7.89 27.70
C ASP A 104 -4.03 -6.80 26.63
N GLU A 105 -3.04 -6.56 25.76
CA GLU A 105 -3.08 -5.50 24.73
C GLU A 105 -3.36 -6.04 23.32
N THR A 106 -3.48 -7.36 23.13
CA THR A 106 -3.75 -7.98 21.81
C THR A 106 -5.21 -7.88 21.36
N VAL A 107 -6.10 -7.52 22.28
CA VAL A 107 -7.54 -7.36 22.00
C VAL A 107 -7.80 -6.33 20.91
N ASP A 108 -7.03 -5.23 20.90
CA ASP A 108 -7.12 -4.19 19.87
C ASP A 108 -6.75 -4.74 18.48
N CYS A 109 -5.81 -5.69 18.41
CA CYS A 109 -5.42 -6.34 17.16
C CYS A 109 -6.60 -7.12 16.56
N VAL A 110 -7.27 -7.93 17.39
CA VAL A 110 -8.46 -8.71 16.99
C VAL A 110 -9.63 -7.77 16.67
N ARG A 111 -9.76 -6.66 17.40
CA ARG A 111 -10.78 -5.64 17.15
C ARG A 111 -10.68 -5.03 15.75
N CYS A 112 -9.47 -4.81 15.25
CA CYS A 112 -9.21 -4.33 13.88
C CYS A 112 -9.38 -5.42 12.82
N HIS A 113 -8.78 -6.60 13.03
CA HIS A 113 -8.58 -7.62 11.99
C HIS A 113 -9.66 -8.73 11.97
N ALA A 114 -10.33 -8.98 13.09
CA ALA A 114 -11.46 -9.91 13.16
C ALA A 114 -12.61 -9.30 13.99
N PRO A 115 -13.23 -8.19 13.52
CA PRO A 115 -14.15 -7.40 14.33
C PRO A 115 -15.38 -8.19 14.82
N ARG A 116 -15.89 -9.14 14.01
CA ARG A 116 -16.92 -10.09 14.45
C ARG A 116 -16.44 -10.94 15.62
N ALA A 117 -15.22 -11.51 15.54
CA ALA A 117 -14.65 -12.29 16.63
C ALA A 117 -14.57 -11.47 17.91
N PHE A 118 -14.09 -10.23 17.81
CA PHE A 118 -14.07 -9.30 18.94
C PHE A 118 -15.47 -9.11 19.55
N LEU A 119 -16.45 -8.71 18.74
CA LEU A 119 -17.83 -8.44 19.20
C LEU A 119 -18.52 -9.67 19.83
N ASP A 120 -18.21 -10.86 19.32
CA ASP A 120 -18.68 -12.15 19.85
C ASP A 120 -17.97 -12.57 21.15
N GLY A 121 -17.01 -11.78 21.65
CA GLY A 121 -16.27 -12.03 22.88
C GLY A 121 -14.99 -12.86 22.71
N GLN A 122 -14.50 -13.04 21.49
CA GLN A 122 -13.26 -13.75 21.16
C GLN A 122 -12.06 -12.80 20.91
N GLY A 123 -12.08 -11.62 21.54
CA GLY A 123 -11.02 -10.62 21.39
C GLY A 123 -9.63 -11.09 21.84
N SER A 124 -9.53 -12.11 22.69
CA SER A 124 -8.25 -12.64 23.19
C SER A 124 -7.67 -13.78 22.34
N ALA A 125 -8.25 -14.08 21.17
CA ALA A 125 -7.74 -15.12 20.29
C ALA A 125 -6.31 -14.78 19.83
N VAL A 126 -5.45 -15.81 19.74
CA VAL A 126 -4.05 -15.65 19.31
C VAL A 126 -3.68 -16.48 18.09
N GLN A 127 -4.64 -17.22 17.55
CA GLN A 127 -4.49 -17.99 16.31
C GLN A 127 -5.85 -18.20 15.63
N LEU A 128 -5.82 -18.36 14.30
CA LEU A 128 -7.00 -18.56 13.48
C LEU A 128 -7.91 -19.73 13.93
N ALA A 129 -7.32 -20.81 14.44
CA ALA A 129 -8.06 -22.02 14.82
C ALA A 129 -9.01 -21.82 16.02
N GLU A 130 -8.88 -20.70 16.74
CA GLU A 130 -9.82 -20.31 17.81
C GLU A 130 -11.09 -19.66 17.26
N LEU A 131 -11.09 -19.24 15.99
CA LEU A 131 -12.22 -18.57 15.36
C LEU A 131 -13.15 -19.58 14.68
N SER A 132 -14.46 -19.33 14.80
CA SER A 132 -15.48 -20.01 14.00
C SER A 132 -15.46 -19.53 12.54
N GLN A 133 -16.08 -20.27 11.62
CA GLN A 133 -16.06 -19.90 10.20
C GLN A 133 -16.53 -18.45 9.92
N PRO A 134 -17.67 -17.96 10.46
CA PRO A 134 -18.09 -16.57 10.21
C PRO A 134 -17.11 -15.54 10.77
N GLN A 135 -16.44 -15.84 11.89
CA GLN A 135 -15.46 -14.94 12.51
C GLN A 135 -14.18 -14.78 11.68
N ARG A 136 -13.96 -15.64 10.69
CA ARG A 136 -12.82 -15.56 9.77
C ARG A 136 -13.09 -14.66 8.56
N GLU A 137 -14.27 -14.07 8.43
CA GLU A 137 -14.63 -13.19 7.31
C GLU A 137 -14.00 -11.79 7.39
N GLY A 138 -13.16 -11.50 8.39
CA GLY A 138 -12.40 -10.25 8.48
C GLY A 138 -13.29 -9.02 8.72
N VAL A 139 -12.94 -7.91 8.08
CA VAL A 139 -13.65 -6.63 8.12
C VAL A 139 -14.84 -6.70 7.16
N GLU A 140 -15.99 -7.17 7.65
CA GLU A 140 -17.16 -7.51 6.83
C GLU A 140 -18.14 -6.35 6.55
N CYS A 141 -19.10 -6.60 5.66
CA CYS A 141 -20.05 -5.60 5.16
C CYS A 141 -20.79 -4.88 6.30
N ASP A 142 -21.35 -5.65 7.25
CA ASP A 142 -22.16 -5.12 8.34
C ASP A 142 -21.33 -4.28 9.32
N LEU A 143 -20.02 -4.52 9.44
CA LEU A 143 -19.17 -3.68 10.27
C LEU A 143 -19.07 -2.27 9.67
N CYS A 144 -18.69 -2.15 8.40
CA CYS A 144 -18.53 -0.86 7.73
C CYS A 144 -19.88 -0.16 7.55
N HIS A 145 -20.90 -0.90 7.07
CA HIS A 145 -22.20 -0.33 6.75
C HIS A 145 -23.12 -0.15 7.95
N ARG A 146 -22.75 -0.57 9.17
CA ARG A 146 -23.45 -0.16 10.40
C ARG A 146 -22.67 0.85 11.21
N MET A 147 -21.42 1.17 10.86
CA MET A 147 -20.64 2.12 11.60
C MET A 147 -21.19 3.54 11.45
N MET A 148 -21.20 4.29 12.54
CA MET A 148 -21.72 5.66 12.63
C MET A 148 -20.71 6.57 13.32
N ASP A 149 -20.80 7.86 13.03
CA ASP A 149 -20.21 8.90 13.86
C ASP A 149 -21.20 9.28 14.98
N ASP A 150 -20.79 9.10 16.23
CA ASP A 150 -21.54 9.55 17.41
C ASP A 150 -21.20 11.00 17.80
N GLY A 151 -20.24 11.62 17.11
CA GLY A 151 -19.72 12.97 17.39
C GLY A 151 -18.83 13.05 18.64
N GLU A 152 -18.50 11.92 19.25
CA GLU A 152 -17.75 11.86 20.52
C GLU A 152 -16.53 10.94 20.44
N THR A 153 -16.62 9.84 19.69
CA THR A 153 -15.58 8.83 19.58
C THR A 153 -14.56 9.21 18.50
N PRO A 154 -13.30 9.50 18.87
CA PRO A 154 -12.29 9.86 17.89
C PRO A 154 -11.85 8.64 17.05
N PRO A 155 -11.34 8.87 15.82
CA PRO A 155 -10.74 7.82 15.02
C PRO A 155 -9.52 7.19 15.74
N GLY A 156 -9.23 5.95 15.39
CA GLY A 156 -8.08 5.18 15.85
C GLY A 156 -8.42 3.99 16.75
N ASN A 157 -7.49 3.02 16.80
CA ASN A 157 -7.58 1.77 17.59
C ASN A 157 -8.91 1.00 17.43
N ALA A 158 -9.49 1.02 16.23
CA ALA A 158 -10.77 0.40 15.88
C ALA A 158 -11.93 0.75 16.82
N ARG A 159 -11.95 1.99 17.35
CA ARG A 159 -13.00 2.48 18.26
C ARG A 159 -14.31 2.78 17.52
N TYR A 160 -14.81 1.83 16.74
CA TYR A 160 -16.05 1.96 16.00
C TYR A 160 -17.28 2.01 16.93
N VAL A 161 -18.29 2.75 16.48
CA VAL A 161 -19.64 2.75 17.05
C VAL A 161 -20.59 2.21 15.98
N LEU A 162 -21.35 1.17 16.32
CA LEU A 162 -22.24 0.49 15.38
C LEU A 162 -23.70 0.81 15.68
N ALA A 163 -24.48 1.04 14.63
CA ALA A 163 -25.93 1.05 14.72
C ALA A 163 -26.44 -0.30 15.18
N ASP A 164 -27.42 -0.26 16.07
CA ASP A 164 -28.04 -1.46 16.63
C ASP A 164 -29.57 -1.38 16.66
N ALA A 165 -30.14 -0.17 16.59
CA ALA A 165 -31.58 0.04 16.57
C ALA A 165 -32.19 -0.48 15.24
N PRO A 166 -33.09 -1.48 15.27
CA PRO A 166 -33.69 -2.00 14.06
C PRO A 166 -34.79 -1.08 13.53
N VAL A 167 -34.90 -1.01 12.20
CA VAL A 167 -36.06 -0.48 11.49
C VAL A 167 -36.81 -1.65 10.87
N GLY A 168 -37.91 -2.07 11.50
CA GLY A 168 -38.58 -3.33 11.13
C GLY A 168 -37.85 -4.53 11.76
N GLN A 169 -37.28 -5.41 10.93
CA GLN A 169 -36.59 -6.63 11.40
C GLN A 169 -35.05 -6.52 11.35
N ASN A 170 -34.52 -5.44 10.79
CA ASN A 170 -33.10 -5.32 10.45
C ASN A 170 -32.57 -3.94 10.87
N VAL A 171 -31.26 -3.85 11.12
CA VAL A 171 -30.58 -2.58 11.34
C VAL A 171 -30.37 -1.85 9.99
N PRO A 172 -30.54 -0.53 9.91
CA PRO A 172 -30.20 0.23 8.72
C PRO A 172 -28.74 0.06 8.30
N ARG A 173 -28.50 -0.05 6.99
CA ARG A 173 -27.17 0.01 6.40
C ARG A 173 -26.92 1.42 5.85
N PHE A 174 -25.80 2.01 6.20
CA PHE A 174 -25.41 3.35 5.78
C PHE A 174 -24.59 3.32 4.49
N GLY A 175 -24.82 4.31 3.63
CA GLY A 175 -24.09 4.48 2.38
C GLY A 175 -24.47 5.79 1.70
N PRO A 176 -23.82 6.10 0.56
CA PRO A 176 -23.99 7.41 -0.08
C PRO A 176 -25.30 7.53 -0.87
N TRP A 177 -26.02 6.44 -1.10
CA TRP A 177 -27.21 6.42 -1.95
C TRP A 177 -28.47 6.94 -1.25
N ASP A 178 -29.26 7.69 -2.00
CA ASP A 178 -30.64 8.04 -1.69
C ASP A 178 -31.57 7.27 -2.64
N TYR A 179 -32.42 6.41 -2.09
CA TYR A 179 -33.34 5.59 -2.87
C TYR A 179 -34.70 6.26 -3.13
N GLY A 180 -34.91 7.52 -2.75
CA GLY A 180 -36.20 8.23 -2.88
C GLY A 180 -36.82 8.31 -4.29
N MET A 181 -36.08 7.95 -5.34
CA MET A 181 -36.55 7.92 -6.75
C MET A 181 -36.25 6.58 -7.47
N GLY A 182 -35.78 5.55 -6.78
CA GLY A 182 -35.37 4.24 -7.34
C GLY A 182 -35.99 3.05 -6.61
N PRO A 183 -35.68 1.80 -7.02
CA PRO A 183 -36.07 0.62 -6.24
C PRO A 183 -35.34 0.65 -4.90
N GLU A 184 -36.09 0.66 -3.80
CA GLU A 184 -35.53 0.55 -2.46
C GLU A 184 -34.88 -0.83 -2.25
N PRO A 185 -33.80 -0.92 -1.45
CA PRO A 185 -33.22 -2.20 -1.08
C PRO A 185 -34.18 -3.00 -0.17
N GLU A 186 -34.03 -4.33 -0.18
CA GLU A 186 -34.84 -5.25 0.65
C GLU A 186 -34.50 -5.17 2.15
N HIS A 187 -33.51 -4.37 2.53
CA HIS A 187 -33.16 -4.06 3.91
C HIS A 187 -33.32 -2.55 4.19
N PRO A 188 -33.51 -2.15 5.46
CA PRO A 188 -33.49 -0.73 5.81
C PRO A 188 -32.15 -0.09 5.47
N TRP A 189 -32.19 1.18 5.09
CA TRP A 189 -31.03 1.95 4.68
C TRP A 189 -31.11 3.37 5.23
N ALA A 190 -29.98 4.04 5.31
CA ALA A 190 -29.91 5.46 5.62
C ALA A 190 -28.79 6.10 4.78
N GLN A 191 -29.07 7.25 4.18
CA GLN A 191 -28.03 7.99 3.48
C GLN A 191 -27.07 8.62 4.50
N ASP A 192 -25.77 8.43 4.27
CA ASP A 192 -24.70 9.11 4.99
C ASP A 192 -23.66 9.60 3.98
N LEU A 193 -23.52 10.92 3.90
CA LEU A 193 -22.59 11.62 3.01
C LEU A 193 -21.40 12.22 3.76
N ASP A 194 -21.39 12.13 5.09
CA ASP A 194 -20.40 12.79 5.93
C ASP A 194 -19.40 11.76 6.48
N PHE A 195 -19.89 10.68 7.12
CA PHE A 195 -19.01 9.73 7.81
C PHE A 195 -18.64 8.53 6.94
N VAL A 196 -19.61 7.71 6.49
CA VAL A 196 -19.34 6.55 5.61
C VAL A 196 -18.66 6.96 4.30
N ALA A 197 -19.01 8.13 3.77
CA ALA A 197 -18.40 8.69 2.56
C ALA A 197 -17.09 9.46 2.83
N GLY A 198 -16.73 9.71 4.09
CA GLY A 198 -15.56 10.49 4.49
C GLY A 198 -14.41 9.65 5.04
N SER A 199 -13.18 10.16 4.91
CA SER A 199 -11.97 9.44 5.34
C SER A 199 -11.92 9.07 6.82
N GLN A 200 -12.69 9.75 7.68
CA GLN A 200 -12.74 9.48 9.13
C GLN A 200 -13.17 8.05 9.43
N MET A 201 -14.07 7.46 8.62
CA MET A 201 -14.46 6.05 8.70
C MET A 201 -13.23 5.13 8.63
N CYS A 202 -12.33 5.37 7.68
CA CYS A 202 -11.10 4.60 7.51
C CYS A 202 -10.12 4.86 8.67
N GLY A 203 -10.10 6.10 9.18
CA GLY A 203 -9.30 6.50 10.33
C GLY A 203 -9.63 5.75 11.61
N THR A 204 -10.84 5.18 11.73
CA THR A 204 -11.19 4.30 12.85
C THR A 204 -10.19 3.16 13.03
N CYS A 205 -9.68 2.57 11.94
CA CYS A 205 -8.70 1.48 12.00
C CYS A 205 -7.29 1.88 11.54
N HIS A 206 -7.16 2.88 10.64
CA HIS A 206 -5.89 3.28 10.03
C HIS A 206 -5.16 4.41 10.79
N ASP A 207 -5.30 4.40 12.12
CA ASP A 207 -4.58 5.26 13.06
C ASP A 207 -4.39 4.45 14.35
N VAL A 208 -3.17 3.96 14.60
CA VAL A 208 -2.91 2.97 15.66
C VAL A 208 -1.92 3.52 16.67
N THR A 209 -2.31 3.45 17.94
CA THR A 209 -1.49 3.88 19.07
C THR A 209 -1.34 2.72 20.04
N THR A 210 -0.14 2.49 20.55
CA THR A 210 0.10 1.44 21.57
C THR A 210 0.16 2.06 22.97
N GLY A 211 0.04 1.23 24.01
CA GLY A 211 0.05 1.69 25.41
C GLY A 211 1.43 2.16 25.92
N ARG A 212 2.49 2.06 25.12
CA ARG A 212 3.85 2.47 25.49
C ARG A 212 3.98 3.99 25.44
N GLU A 213 4.65 4.60 26.42
CA GLU A 213 4.99 6.02 26.33
C GLU A 213 6.09 6.21 25.29
N ARG A 214 5.87 7.09 24.32
CA ARG A 214 6.90 7.43 23.33
C ARG A 214 8.07 8.14 24.01
N VAL A 215 9.29 7.77 23.64
CA VAL A 215 10.52 8.44 24.10
C VAL A 215 11.27 9.12 22.96
N ASP A 216 12.09 10.12 23.30
CA ASP A 216 13.03 10.75 22.37
C ASP A 216 14.33 9.95 22.19
N GLY A 217 15.26 10.46 21.38
CA GLY A 217 16.56 9.83 21.12
C GLY A 217 17.45 9.67 22.37
N GLN A 218 17.11 10.34 23.48
CA GLN A 218 17.78 10.27 24.77
C GLN A 218 17.02 9.42 25.79
N GLY A 219 15.90 8.80 25.39
CA GLY A 219 15.06 7.98 26.25
C GLY A 219 14.17 8.80 27.19
N VAL A 220 13.96 10.09 26.90
CA VAL A 220 13.08 10.96 27.68
C VAL A 220 11.65 10.79 27.16
N GLY A 221 10.73 10.44 28.07
CA GLY A 221 9.31 10.33 27.78
C GLY A 221 8.72 11.64 27.23
N LEU A 222 7.95 11.52 26.16
CA LEU A 222 7.29 12.64 25.49
C LEU A 222 5.88 12.91 26.06
N GLY A 223 5.41 12.12 27.03
CA GLY A 223 4.08 12.28 27.64
C GLY A 223 2.93 11.93 26.70
N VAL A 224 3.22 11.29 25.56
CA VAL A 224 2.24 10.78 24.59
C VAL A 224 2.50 9.29 24.37
N PRO A 225 1.47 8.48 24.04
CA PRO A 225 1.70 7.09 23.72
C PRO A 225 2.38 6.92 22.36
N PHE A 226 2.91 5.74 22.10
CA PHE A 226 3.67 5.46 20.88
C PHE A 226 2.74 5.38 19.67
N ASN A 227 3.05 6.23 18.69
CA ASN A 227 2.31 6.41 17.46
C ASN A 227 2.71 5.36 16.41
N GLU A 228 2.27 4.12 16.56
CA GLU A 228 2.72 3.00 15.70
C GLU A 228 2.30 3.19 14.23
N GLN A 229 1.03 3.49 13.96
CA GLN A 229 0.54 3.84 12.62
C GLN A 229 -0.16 5.19 12.65
N ARG A 230 0.09 5.99 11.61
CA ARG A 230 -0.50 7.33 11.45
C ARG A 230 -1.05 7.58 10.06
N THR A 231 -1.48 6.56 9.30
CA THR A 231 -1.92 6.74 7.91
C THR A 231 -3.05 7.75 7.77
N TYR A 232 -4.06 7.70 8.66
CA TYR A 232 -5.13 8.70 8.67
C TYR A 232 -4.62 10.09 9.09
N SER A 233 -3.80 10.17 10.12
CA SER A 233 -3.22 11.44 10.58
C SER A 233 -2.28 12.08 9.55
N GLU A 234 -1.50 11.29 8.81
CA GLU A 234 -0.68 11.72 7.68
C GLU A 234 -1.55 12.30 6.55
N TRP A 235 -2.68 11.64 6.22
CA TRP A 235 -3.66 12.15 5.28
C TRP A 235 -4.30 13.46 5.76
N LEU A 236 -4.72 13.49 7.03
CA LEU A 236 -5.37 14.64 7.64
C LEU A 236 -4.46 15.89 7.63
N GLY A 237 -3.14 15.68 7.80
CA GLY A 237 -2.13 16.73 7.74
C GLY A 237 -1.72 17.15 6.33
N SER A 238 -2.17 16.47 5.28
CA SER A 238 -1.76 16.68 3.88
C SER A 238 -2.68 17.65 3.12
N ALA A 239 -2.27 18.03 1.91
CA ALA A 239 -3.09 18.80 0.98
C ALA A 239 -4.38 18.06 0.53
N TYR A 240 -4.43 16.73 0.69
CA TYR A 240 -5.56 15.90 0.25
C TYR A 240 -6.76 16.00 1.19
N ALA A 241 -6.55 16.31 2.47
CA ALA A 241 -7.62 16.53 3.44
C ALA A 241 -8.21 17.94 3.38
N GLU A 242 -7.57 18.87 2.65
CA GLU A 242 -8.02 20.26 2.56
C GLU A 242 -9.26 20.38 1.67
N GLN A 243 -10.44 20.45 2.29
CA GLN A 243 -11.72 20.57 1.57
C GLN A 243 -11.72 21.72 0.56
N GLY A 244 -12.04 21.41 -0.70
CA GLY A 244 -12.05 22.38 -1.80
C GLY A 244 -10.67 22.80 -2.32
N GLY A 245 -9.59 22.22 -1.79
CA GLY A 245 -8.24 22.33 -2.32
C GLY A 245 -8.11 21.67 -3.70
N ALA A 246 -7.05 22.03 -4.44
CA ALA A 246 -6.82 21.49 -5.78
C ALA A 246 -6.47 19.99 -5.79
N ASP A 247 -5.91 19.49 -4.69
CA ASP A 247 -5.50 18.10 -4.50
C ASP A 247 -6.48 17.32 -3.58
N ALA A 248 -7.62 17.91 -3.23
CA ALA A 248 -8.56 17.32 -2.26
C ALA A 248 -9.06 15.94 -2.74
N ALA A 249 -8.85 14.91 -1.93
CA ALA A 249 -9.35 13.56 -2.17
C ALA A 249 -9.49 12.81 -0.84
N SER A 250 -10.59 12.08 -0.68
CA SER A 250 -10.80 11.18 0.45
C SER A 250 -10.09 9.84 0.27
N CYS A 251 -9.97 9.06 1.35
CA CYS A 251 -9.50 7.67 1.28
C CYS A 251 -10.32 6.87 0.24
N GLN A 252 -11.63 7.07 0.23
CA GLN A 252 -12.57 6.40 -0.66
C GLN A 252 -12.37 6.79 -2.12
N ASP A 253 -11.98 8.04 -2.42
CA ASP A 253 -11.80 8.47 -3.81
C ASP A 253 -10.66 7.69 -4.50
N CYS A 254 -9.64 7.28 -3.75
CA CYS A 254 -8.52 6.48 -4.25
C CYS A 254 -8.72 4.96 -4.04
N HIS A 255 -9.12 4.52 -2.84
CA HIS A 255 -9.15 3.09 -2.49
C HIS A 255 -10.50 2.41 -2.75
N LEU A 256 -11.56 3.19 -2.98
CA LEU A 256 -12.87 2.71 -3.42
C LEU A 256 -13.31 3.48 -4.68
N PRO A 257 -12.54 3.41 -5.78
CA PRO A 257 -12.72 4.32 -6.91
C PRO A 257 -14.14 4.28 -7.46
N ALA A 258 -14.63 5.46 -7.84
CA ALA A 258 -15.96 5.64 -8.39
C ALA A 258 -16.18 4.77 -9.63
N ILE A 259 -17.38 4.20 -9.74
CA ILE A 259 -17.84 3.53 -10.96
C ILE A 259 -18.61 4.56 -11.77
N GLU A 260 -18.11 4.89 -12.96
CA GLU A 260 -18.80 5.83 -13.85
C GLU A 260 -20.10 5.22 -14.40
N GLY A 261 -21.15 6.05 -14.48
CA GLY A 261 -22.47 5.63 -14.94
C GLY A 261 -23.33 4.99 -13.86
N SER A 262 -24.48 4.43 -14.24
CA SER A 262 -25.40 3.79 -13.32
C SER A 262 -25.01 2.34 -13.06
N ILE A 263 -24.94 1.91 -11.80
CA ILE A 263 -24.58 0.54 -11.41
C ILE A 263 -25.75 -0.17 -10.74
N LEU A 264 -25.75 -1.51 -10.75
CA LEU A 264 -26.73 -2.28 -9.98
C LEU A 264 -26.52 -2.06 -8.49
N GLY A 265 -27.60 -1.75 -7.76
CA GLY A 265 -27.59 -1.75 -6.29
C GLY A 265 -27.86 -3.14 -5.70
N CYS A 266 -28.62 -3.96 -6.42
CA CYS A 266 -28.83 -5.37 -6.11
C CYS A 266 -29.05 -6.13 -7.43
N ASN A 267 -28.47 -7.33 -7.55
CA ASN A 267 -28.57 -8.19 -8.73
C ASN A 267 -30.02 -8.59 -9.03
N MET A 268 -30.87 -8.70 -8.01
CA MET A 268 -32.30 -8.98 -8.16
C MET A 268 -33.07 -7.86 -8.87
N PHE A 269 -32.52 -6.64 -8.93
CA PHE A 269 -33.08 -5.50 -9.66
C PHE A 269 -32.40 -5.27 -11.01
N ALA A 270 -31.87 -6.33 -11.64
CA ALA A 270 -31.28 -6.28 -12.97
C ALA A 270 -32.19 -5.51 -13.96
N GLY A 271 -31.71 -4.36 -14.45
CA GLY A 271 -32.44 -3.45 -15.35
C GLY A 271 -32.92 -2.13 -14.73
N MET A 272 -32.76 -1.95 -13.42
CA MET A 272 -33.03 -0.69 -12.71
C MET A 272 -31.77 -0.23 -11.95
N PRO A 273 -30.69 0.15 -12.66
CA PRO A 273 -29.45 0.56 -12.00
C PRO A 273 -29.64 1.87 -11.24
N HIS A 274 -28.92 2.01 -10.13
CA HIS A 274 -28.93 3.21 -9.32
C HIS A 274 -28.23 4.35 -10.08
N PRO A 275 -28.89 5.52 -10.27
CA PRO A 275 -28.36 6.60 -11.10
C PRO A 275 -27.15 7.31 -10.47
N GLY A 276 -26.94 7.17 -9.16
CA GLY A 276 -25.82 7.78 -8.43
C GLY A 276 -24.47 7.08 -8.62
N GLY A 277 -24.37 6.08 -9.51
CA GLY A 277 -23.16 5.25 -9.67
C GLY A 277 -22.83 4.47 -8.41
N GLY A 278 -21.61 3.94 -8.29
CA GLY A 278 -21.18 3.19 -7.11
C GLY A 278 -19.70 3.35 -6.82
N ARG A 279 -19.19 2.51 -5.92
CA ARG A 279 -17.81 2.51 -5.45
C ARG A 279 -17.30 1.06 -5.47
N ARG A 280 -16.12 0.83 -6.03
CA ARG A 280 -15.51 -0.51 -6.07
C ARG A 280 -15.09 -0.94 -4.66
N HIS A 281 -15.20 -2.24 -4.36
CA HIS A 281 -14.81 -2.81 -3.07
C HIS A 281 -13.62 -3.78 -3.19
N VAL A 282 -12.75 -3.59 -4.19
CA VAL A 282 -11.51 -4.37 -4.32
C VAL A 282 -10.52 -4.02 -3.20
N LEU A 283 -10.58 -2.78 -2.66
CA LEU A 283 -9.96 -2.36 -1.39
C LEU A 283 -8.47 -2.71 -1.29
N VAL A 284 -7.73 -2.46 -2.37
CA VAL A 284 -6.32 -2.87 -2.47
C VAL A 284 -5.37 -1.93 -1.74
N GLY A 285 -4.28 -2.54 -1.26
CA GLY A 285 -3.08 -1.87 -0.76
C GLY A 285 -1.88 -2.23 -1.64
N ALA A 286 -0.78 -2.71 -1.05
CA ALA A 286 0.42 -3.12 -1.78
C ALA A 286 0.92 -4.55 -1.44
N ASN A 287 0.15 -5.33 -0.65
CA ASN A 287 0.61 -6.62 -0.12
C ASN A 287 0.25 -7.81 -1.03
N VAL A 288 0.82 -7.81 -2.25
CA VAL A 288 0.62 -8.90 -3.23
C VAL A 288 1.03 -10.26 -2.67
N GLY A 289 2.16 -10.32 -1.95
CA GLY A 289 2.65 -11.56 -1.36
C GLY A 289 1.67 -12.20 -0.38
N ALA A 290 1.03 -11.42 0.50
CA ALA A 290 0.00 -11.95 1.39
C ALA A 290 -1.23 -12.45 0.62
N LEU A 291 -1.65 -11.78 -0.45
CA LEU A 291 -2.77 -12.26 -1.29
C LEU A 291 -2.44 -13.60 -1.95
N GLN A 292 -1.20 -13.79 -2.42
CA GLN A 292 -0.75 -15.07 -2.98
C GLN A 292 -0.72 -16.19 -1.92
N VAL A 293 -0.24 -15.88 -0.71
CA VAL A 293 -0.29 -16.80 0.43
C VAL A 293 -1.74 -17.16 0.79
N LEU A 294 -2.63 -16.17 0.90
CA LEU A 294 -4.04 -16.37 1.18
C LEU A 294 -4.72 -17.23 0.11
N LYS A 295 -4.42 -16.99 -1.18
CA LYS A 295 -4.88 -17.83 -2.28
C LYS A 295 -4.41 -19.27 -2.12
N SER A 296 -3.12 -19.49 -1.80
CA SER A 296 -2.60 -20.84 -1.59
C SER A 296 -3.24 -21.56 -0.41
N LEU A 297 -3.61 -20.85 0.66
CA LEU A 297 -4.16 -21.44 1.89
C LEU A 297 -5.67 -21.61 1.85
N TYR A 298 -6.40 -20.66 1.25
CA TYR A 298 -7.86 -20.56 1.33
C TYR A 298 -8.55 -20.65 -0.02
N GLY A 299 -7.79 -20.62 -1.12
CA GLY A 299 -8.25 -20.92 -2.47
C GLY A 299 -8.42 -22.41 -2.73
N SER A 300 -8.56 -22.76 -4.01
CA SER A 300 -8.87 -24.12 -4.47
C SER A 300 -7.79 -25.16 -4.12
N ALA A 301 -6.53 -24.73 -3.97
CA ALA A 301 -5.42 -25.57 -3.56
C ALA A 301 -5.38 -25.86 -2.05
N GLY A 302 -6.06 -25.02 -1.26
CA GLY A 302 -6.07 -25.07 0.19
C GLY A 302 -7.43 -25.54 0.74
N THR A 303 -8.11 -24.66 1.49
CA THR A 303 -9.39 -25.00 2.14
C THR A 303 -10.62 -24.73 1.28
N ASP A 304 -10.48 -24.12 0.10
CA ASP A 304 -11.58 -23.77 -0.81
C ASP A 304 -12.66 -22.89 -0.12
N GLU A 305 -12.22 -21.95 0.71
CA GLU A 305 -13.09 -20.98 1.42
C GLU A 305 -13.38 -19.73 0.58
N VAL A 306 -12.47 -19.36 -0.32
CA VAL A 306 -12.57 -18.19 -1.20
C VAL A 306 -12.20 -18.61 -2.61
N ASP A 307 -12.95 -18.18 -3.61
CA ASP A 307 -12.66 -18.50 -5.01
C ASP A 307 -11.33 -17.88 -5.45
N ASP A 308 -10.48 -18.67 -6.12
CA ASP A 308 -9.21 -18.24 -6.71
C ASP A 308 -9.38 -16.98 -7.58
N ALA A 309 -10.50 -16.86 -8.30
CA ALA A 309 -10.78 -15.71 -9.16
C ALA A 309 -10.85 -14.39 -8.38
N ARG A 310 -11.29 -14.41 -7.11
CA ARG A 310 -11.35 -13.20 -6.27
C ARG A 310 -9.97 -12.76 -5.82
N PHE A 311 -9.08 -13.70 -5.52
CA PHE A 311 -7.67 -13.40 -5.27
C PHE A 311 -6.96 -12.91 -6.51
N ASP A 312 -7.16 -13.57 -7.66
CA ASP A 312 -6.53 -13.19 -8.93
C ASP A 312 -6.92 -11.77 -9.35
N GLU A 313 -8.19 -11.41 -9.20
CA GLU A 313 -8.66 -10.04 -9.39
C GLU A 313 -7.97 -9.04 -8.45
N SER A 314 -7.91 -9.35 -7.16
CA SER A 314 -7.31 -8.45 -6.17
C SER A 314 -5.80 -8.27 -6.38
N ILE A 315 -5.09 -9.33 -6.79
CA ILE A 315 -3.66 -9.29 -7.13
C ILE A 315 -3.43 -8.42 -8.35
N ALA A 316 -4.14 -8.68 -9.46
CA ALA A 316 -3.99 -7.90 -10.69
C ALA A 316 -4.28 -6.41 -10.47
N TRP A 317 -5.36 -6.10 -9.75
CA TRP A 317 -5.70 -4.72 -9.43
C TRP A 317 -4.68 -4.08 -8.47
N THR A 318 -4.10 -4.84 -7.54
CA THR A 318 -3.03 -4.34 -6.66
C THR A 318 -1.80 -3.93 -7.47
N GLU A 319 -1.36 -4.80 -8.40
CA GLU A 319 -0.17 -4.56 -9.24
C GLU A 319 -0.34 -3.34 -10.16
N GLU A 320 -1.54 -3.09 -10.65
CA GLU A 320 -1.86 -1.87 -11.40
C GLU A 320 -1.95 -0.63 -10.49
N PHE A 321 -2.67 -0.74 -9.37
CA PHE A 321 -2.93 0.38 -8.47
C PHE A 321 -1.65 0.98 -7.88
N VAL A 322 -0.69 0.14 -7.45
CA VAL A 322 0.56 0.62 -6.83
C VAL A 322 1.41 1.45 -7.78
N GLN A 323 1.25 1.30 -9.10
CA GLN A 323 1.98 2.10 -10.08
C GLN A 323 1.52 3.57 -10.12
N SER A 324 0.34 3.86 -9.56
CA SER A 324 -0.15 5.24 -9.41
C SER A 324 0.40 5.96 -8.17
N ALA A 325 1.11 5.24 -7.29
CA ALA A 325 1.51 5.76 -5.97
C ALA A 325 2.71 6.73 -6.04
N ALA A 326 3.55 6.65 -7.08
CA ALA A 326 4.73 7.48 -7.23
C ALA A 326 5.01 7.86 -8.69
N ASP A 327 5.61 9.04 -8.87
CA ASP A 327 6.30 9.39 -10.12
C ASP A 327 7.81 9.17 -9.95
N LEU A 328 8.47 8.65 -11.00
CA LEU A 328 9.93 8.46 -11.07
C LEU A 328 10.48 9.23 -12.27
N GLU A 329 11.38 10.17 -12.01
CA GLU A 329 12.08 10.96 -13.03
C GLU A 329 13.57 10.67 -12.99
N VAL A 330 14.17 10.40 -14.15
CA VAL A 330 15.61 10.09 -14.29
C VAL A 330 16.23 10.95 -15.38
N GLU A 331 17.34 11.61 -15.05
CA GLU A 331 18.14 12.38 -16.00
C GLU A 331 19.26 11.50 -16.56
N PHE A 332 18.98 10.76 -17.64
CA PHE A 332 19.97 9.90 -18.28
C PHE A 332 21.12 10.69 -18.93
N PRO A 333 22.38 10.21 -18.83
CA PRO A 333 23.51 10.84 -19.49
C PRO A 333 23.41 10.68 -21.02
N ALA A 334 23.97 11.63 -21.77
CA ALA A 334 23.99 11.54 -23.23
C ALA A 334 24.94 10.45 -23.77
N ALA A 335 25.94 10.05 -22.98
CA ALA A 335 26.89 8.98 -23.24
C ALA A 335 27.65 8.65 -21.94
N VAL A 336 28.27 7.46 -21.88
CA VAL A 336 29.13 7.02 -20.77
C VAL A 336 30.50 6.60 -21.32
N ASP A 337 31.58 7.02 -20.65
CA ASP A 337 32.94 6.54 -20.87
C ASP A 337 33.36 5.68 -19.67
N LEU A 338 33.47 4.37 -19.88
CA LEU A 338 33.82 3.44 -18.80
C LEU A 338 35.21 3.67 -18.22
N THR A 339 36.11 4.36 -18.92
CA THR A 339 37.41 4.73 -18.36
C THR A 339 37.34 5.88 -17.35
N ALA A 340 36.26 6.66 -17.40
CA ALA A 340 35.95 7.74 -16.47
C ALA A 340 34.89 7.35 -15.42
N GLY A 341 34.06 6.34 -15.72
CA GLY A 341 32.89 5.99 -14.92
C GLY A 341 31.73 6.96 -15.15
N LEU A 342 30.76 6.96 -14.24
CA LEU A 342 29.63 7.89 -14.24
C LEU A 342 29.67 8.74 -12.96
N ALA A 343 29.76 10.05 -13.12
CA ALA A 343 29.84 10.96 -11.97
C ALA A 343 28.49 11.17 -11.28
N ALA A 344 27.39 11.22 -12.05
CA ALA A 344 26.06 11.51 -11.56
C ALA A 344 24.97 10.99 -12.51
N LEU A 345 23.96 10.35 -11.94
CA LEU A 345 22.68 9.96 -12.52
C LEU A 345 21.60 10.48 -11.57
N PRO A 346 21.08 11.70 -11.79
CA PRO A 346 20.01 12.25 -10.97
C PRO A 346 18.72 11.45 -11.11
N VAL A 347 18.14 11.08 -9.97
CA VAL A 347 16.87 10.36 -9.85
C VAL A 347 15.99 11.12 -8.85
N THR A 348 14.74 11.36 -9.23
CA THR A 348 13.75 12.03 -8.40
C THR A 348 12.51 11.16 -8.26
N VAL A 349 12.05 10.95 -7.02
CA VAL A 349 10.81 10.23 -6.68
C VAL A 349 9.82 11.21 -6.08
N SER A 350 8.59 11.22 -6.59
CA SER A 350 7.49 12.05 -6.04
C SER A 350 6.38 11.18 -5.48
N ASN A 351 5.91 11.47 -4.27
CA ASN A 351 4.77 10.79 -3.66
C ASN A 351 3.45 11.34 -4.21
N ARG A 352 2.58 10.44 -4.70
CA ARG A 352 1.24 10.75 -5.23
C ARG A 352 0.11 10.37 -4.29
N THR A 353 0.44 9.77 -3.16
CA THR A 353 -0.51 9.37 -2.13
C THR A 353 -0.78 10.50 -1.14
N GLY A 354 -1.94 10.43 -0.46
CA GLY A 354 -2.32 11.38 0.58
C GLY A 354 -1.60 11.16 1.91
N HIS A 355 -0.88 10.06 2.07
CA HIS A 355 -0.15 9.69 3.29
C HIS A 355 1.35 9.48 2.97
N LYS A 356 2.17 9.05 3.93
CA LYS A 356 3.56 8.71 3.62
C LYS A 356 3.62 7.58 2.58
N LEU A 357 4.69 7.54 1.79
CA LEU A 357 4.95 6.45 0.86
C LEU A 357 6.24 5.70 1.28
N PRO A 358 6.13 4.43 1.72
CA PRO A 358 4.90 3.67 2.00
C PRO A 358 4.37 3.87 3.44
N SER A 359 3.07 4.14 3.63
CA SER A 359 2.44 4.29 4.97
C SER A 359 2.03 2.93 5.58
N GLY A 360 1.45 2.95 6.77
CA GLY A 360 0.93 1.78 7.51
C GLY A 360 1.96 1.16 8.45
N TYR A 361 1.72 -0.10 8.81
CA TYR A 361 2.59 -0.90 9.68
C TYR A 361 4.04 -0.85 9.20
N SER A 362 4.96 -0.42 10.07
CA SER A 362 6.34 -0.11 9.68
C SER A 362 7.23 -1.35 9.55
N GLU A 363 6.95 -2.39 10.33
CA GLU A 363 7.82 -3.55 10.43
C GLU A 363 7.68 -4.45 9.19
N GLY A 364 8.83 -4.90 8.66
CA GLY A 364 8.86 -5.70 7.45
C GLY A 364 8.38 -4.96 6.19
N ARG A 365 8.46 -3.63 6.13
CA ARG A 365 8.07 -2.81 4.98
C ARG A 365 9.20 -1.89 4.52
N VAL A 366 9.56 -1.98 3.24
CA VAL A 366 10.59 -1.13 2.63
C VAL A 366 10.24 -0.80 1.18
N MET A 367 10.46 0.44 0.77
CA MET A 367 10.55 0.84 -0.64
C MET A 367 11.98 1.25 -0.94
N TRP A 368 12.51 1.00 -2.13
CA TRP A 368 13.86 1.43 -2.50
C TRP A 368 13.99 1.68 -4.00
N ILE A 369 15.05 2.42 -4.35
CA ILE A 369 15.45 2.60 -5.74
C ILE A 369 16.53 1.56 -6.05
N GLU A 370 16.26 0.73 -7.05
CA GLU A 370 17.23 -0.14 -7.69
C GLU A 370 17.77 0.53 -8.95
N VAL A 371 19.09 0.53 -9.11
CA VAL A 371 19.75 1.01 -10.34
C VAL A 371 20.64 -0.10 -10.88
N THR A 372 20.56 -0.34 -12.19
CA THR A 372 21.47 -1.25 -12.89
C THR A 372 21.99 -0.60 -14.16
N ALA A 373 23.25 -0.88 -14.50
CA ALA A 373 23.90 -0.52 -15.76
C ALA A 373 24.46 -1.80 -16.39
N ARG A 374 24.00 -2.13 -17.61
CA ARG A 374 24.35 -3.38 -18.31
C ARG A 374 24.88 -3.10 -19.71
N TYR A 375 25.89 -3.85 -20.12
CA TYR A 375 26.36 -3.92 -21.51
C TYR A 375 26.07 -5.33 -22.02
N GLY A 376 25.09 -5.46 -22.91
CA GLY A 376 24.47 -6.76 -23.19
C GLY A 376 23.99 -7.44 -21.91
N ASP A 377 24.36 -8.71 -21.71
CA ASP A 377 24.03 -9.46 -20.49
C ASP A 377 24.96 -9.14 -19.30
N GLN A 378 26.07 -8.43 -19.53
CA GLN A 378 27.05 -8.17 -18.49
C GLN A 378 26.60 -7.01 -17.59
N LEU A 379 26.49 -7.29 -16.29
CA LEU A 379 26.29 -6.26 -15.27
C LEU A 379 27.59 -5.45 -15.09
N VAL A 380 27.55 -4.17 -15.46
CA VAL A 380 28.67 -3.24 -15.29
C VAL A 380 28.66 -2.67 -13.88
N TRP A 381 27.48 -2.27 -13.41
CA TRP A 381 27.30 -1.69 -12.08
C TRP A 381 25.85 -1.83 -11.60
N SER A 382 25.65 -1.92 -10.30
CA SER A 382 24.33 -1.86 -9.67
C SER A 382 24.38 -1.16 -8.31
N SER A 383 23.20 -0.74 -7.85
CA SER A 383 22.93 -0.34 -6.48
C SER A 383 21.52 -0.80 -6.13
N GLY A 384 21.39 -1.57 -5.04
CA GLY A 384 20.10 -2.02 -4.52
C GLY A 384 19.45 -3.12 -5.36
N LEU A 385 20.24 -3.86 -6.15
CA LEU A 385 19.75 -4.99 -6.93
C LEU A 385 19.04 -6.01 -6.02
N TRP A 386 17.82 -6.39 -6.39
CA TRP A 386 17.10 -7.48 -5.74
C TRP A 386 17.66 -8.84 -6.18
N ASP A 387 18.17 -9.61 -5.23
CA ASP A 387 18.48 -11.04 -5.42
C ASP A 387 17.24 -11.86 -5.05
N GLY A 388 16.55 -12.41 -6.04
CA GLY A 388 15.34 -13.21 -5.84
C GLY A 388 15.58 -14.57 -5.20
N ASP A 389 16.77 -15.15 -5.33
CA ASP A 389 17.11 -16.44 -4.73
C ASP A 389 17.48 -16.27 -3.25
N ALA A 390 18.29 -15.25 -2.94
CA ALA A 390 18.65 -14.92 -1.57
C ALA A 390 17.56 -14.11 -0.84
N GLN A 391 16.63 -13.53 -1.58
CA GLN A 391 15.61 -12.57 -1.11
C GLN A 391 16.24 -11.38 -0.38
N THR A 392 17.30 -10.81 -0.95
CA THR A 392 18.01 -9.69 -0.32
C THR A 392 18.13 -8.51 -1.27
N ILE A 393 18.18 -7.32 -0.67
CA ILE A 393 18.52 -6.08 -1.38
C ILE A 393 20.04 -5.95 -1.29
N GLU A 394 20.71 -5.79 -2.43
CA GLU A 394 22.14 -5.51 -2.50
C GLU A 394 22.53 -4.39 -1.53
N ALA A 395 23.56 -4.63 -0.72
CA ALA A 395 24.12 -3.61 0.15
C ALA A 395 25.11 -2.73 -0.63
N ASP A 396 24.75 -1.49 -0.85
CA ASP A 396 25.62 -0.46 -1.43
C ASP A 396 25.40 0.89 -0.71
N PRO A 397 26.44 1.71 -0.46
CA PRO A 397 26.28 2.99 0.24
C PRO A 397 25.37 4.02 -0.46
N GLN A 398 25.08 3.85 -1.75
CA GLN A 398 24.19 4.73 -2.51
C GLN A 398 22.74 4.25 -2.53
N VAL A 399 22.43 3.06 -1.99
CA VAL A 399 21.06 2.52 -1.99
C VAL A 399 20.14 3.47 -1.24
N ARG A 400 19.06 3.88 -1.92
CA ARG A 400 18.07 4.79 -1.37
C ARG A 400 16.85 3.99 -0.90
N ARG A 401 16.76 3.73 0.41
CA ARG A 401 15.65 3.01 1.07
C ARG A 401 14.70 3.98 1.76
N TYR A 402 13.40 3.77 1.63
CA TYR A 402 12.31 4.47 2.31
C TYR A 402 11.64 3.48 3.27
N GLU A 403 11.98 3.60 4.54
CA GLU A 403 11.54 2.70 5.61
C GLU A 403 11.41 3.45 6.93
N ALA A 404 10.64 2.87 7.86
CA ALA A 404 10.56 3.32 9.23
C ALA A 404 10.96 2.19 10.17
N ILE A 405 11.75 2.52 11.19
CA ILE A 405 12.32 1.58 12.15
C ILE A 405 11.82 2.01 13.52
N ALA A 406 10.82 1.28 14.02
CA ALA A 406 10.38 1.33 15.39
C ALA A 406 11.19 0.35 16.24
N GLU A 407 11.46 0.72 17.49
CA GLU A 407 12.18 -0.13 18.43
C GLU A 407 11.76 0.18 19.88
N ARG A 408 12.09 -0.73 20.78
CA ARG A 408 12.26 -0.42 22.20
C ARG A 408 13.60 0.28 22.41
N TRP A 409 13.57 1.53 22.84
CA TRP A 409 14.75 2.39 22.94
C TRP A 409 15.85 1.80 23.83
N SER A 410 15.46 1.12 24.93
CA SER A 410 16.38 0.66 25.97
C SER A 410 17.41 -0.37 25.51
N ASP A 411 17.04 -1.20 24.54
CA ASP A 411 17.87 -2.31 24.06
C ASP A 411 17.81 -2.53 22.54
N LYS A 412 17.13 -1.63 21.81
CA LYS A 412 17.06 -1.61 20.35
C LYS A 412 16.34 -2.83 19.77
N GLN A 413 15.47 -3.46 20.55
CA GLN A 413 14.63 -4.55 20.06
C GLN A 413 13.57 -3.98 19.10
N SER A 414 13.58 -4.45 17.85
CA SER A 414 12.59 -4.15 16.81
C SER A 414 11.76 -5.40 16.48
N PHE A 415 10.74 -5.27 15.62
CA PHE A 415 9.85 -6.37 15.19
C PHE A 415 8.99 -6.97 16.30
N HIS A 416 8.86 -6.23 17.41
CA HIS A 416 7.99 -6.52 18.53
C HIS A 416 7.10 -5.30 18.78
N LEU A 417 6.03 -5.19 17.98
CA LEU A 417 5.12 -4.04 17.94
C LEU A 417 4.79 -3.46 19.33
N LEU A 418 4.38 -4.30 20.28
CA LEU A 418 3.95 -3.86 21.62
C LEU A 418 5.09 -3.46 22.55
N LEU A 419 6.35 -3.69 22.16
CA LEU A 419 7.54 -3.22 22.88
C LEU A 419 8.05 -1.87 22.36
N ASN A 420 7.65 -1.47 21.15
CA ASN A 420 8.12 -0.26 20.52
C ASN A 420 7.70 1.00 21.30
N ASP A 421 8.68 1.84 21.61
CA ASP A 421 8.49 3.12 22.30
C ASP A 421 9.29 4.27 21.64
N HIS A 422 10.05 3.98 20.58
CA HIS A 422 10.93 4.94 19.92
C HIS A 422 10.99 4.70 18.40
N TRP A 423 10.93 5.80 17.65
CA TRP A 423 11.24 5.81 16.22
C TRP A 423 12.74 6.05 16.04
N ALA A 424 13.49 5.01 15.67
CA ALA A 424 14.92 5.13 15.35
C ALA A 424 15.16 5.79 14.00
N LEU A 425 14.24 5.56 13.06
CA LEU A 425 14.26 6.14 11.72
C LEU A 425 12.82 6.22 11.20
N ASP A 426 12.51 7.27 10.47
CA ASP A 426 11.36 7.32 9.56
C ASP A 426 11.75 8.13 8.35
N SER A 427 12.08 7.40 7.29
CA SER A 427 12.61 7.92 6.05
C SER A 427 11.63 7.75 4.89
N ARG A 428 10.39 7.37 5.20
CA ARG A 428 9.28 7.26 4.25
C ARG A 428 8.95 8.63 3.66
N LEU A 429 8.58 8.67 2.39
CA LEU A 429 8.39 9.91 1.65
C LEU A 429 7.06 10.59 2.07
N PRO A 430 7.07 11.81 2.63
CA PRO A 430 5.85 12.53 3.02
C PRO A 430 4.87 12.76 1.86
N PRO A 431 3.55 12.90 2.13
CA PRO A 431 2.59 13.35 1.12
C PRO A 431 2.71 14.84 0.88
N LYS A 432 2.17 15.28 -0.27
CA LYS A 432 2.11 16.70 -0.62
C LYS A 432 1.39 17.50 0.45
N GLY A 433 2.04 18.56 0.94
CA GLY A 433 1.47 19.50 1.91
C GLY A 433 1.40 18.96 3.33
N LEU A 434 2.07 17.85 3.67
CA LEU A 434 2.12 17.35 5.04
C LEU A 434 2.67 18.43 5.98
N LYS A 435 1.83 18.93 6.89
CA LYS A 435 2.21 19.87 7.93
C LYS A 435 3.06 19.20 8.99
N SER A 436 3.96 19.94 9.63
CA SER A 436 4.74 19.42 10.75
C SER A 436 3.83 19.03 11.92
N ASP A 437 4.03 17.82 12.43
CA ASP A 437 3.38 17.27 13.62
C ASP A 437 4.29 16.19 14.22
N PRO A 438 4.63 16.23 15.52
CA PRO A 438 5.51 15.25 16.14
C PRO A 438 5.14 13.77 15.89
N GLU A 439 3.86 13.46 15.68
CA GLU A 439 3.37 12.09 15.38
C GLU A 439 3.51 11.69 13.91
N THR A 440 3.65 12.64 12.98
CA THR A 440 3.77 12.37 11.54
C THR A 440 5.07 12.90 10.93
N ASP A 441 5.89 13.61 11.68
CA ASP A 441 7.19 14.09 11.24
C ASP A 441 8.11 12.91 10.83
N PRO A 442 8.87 13.03 9.74
CA PRO A 442 9.98 12.12 9.48
C PRO A 442 11.01 12.14 10.61
N VAL A 443 11.73 11.03 10.78
CA VAL A 443 12.78 10.89 11.78
C VAL A 443 14.09 10.58 11.07
N GLY A 444 15.08 11.47 11.22
CA GLY A 444 16.37 11.39 10.54
C GLY A 444 16.75 12.74 9.92
N ASP A 445 17.74 12.72 9.03
CA ASP A 445 18.28 13.92 8.37
C ASP A 445 17.92 14.01 6.88
N ARG A 446 17.10 13.08 6.38
CA ARG A 446 16.74 12.99 4.95
C ARG A 446 16.00 14.21 4.43
N TYR A 447 15.05 14.71 5.22
CA TYR A 447 14.14 15.76 4.81
C TYR A 447 14.38 17.02 5.62
N VAL A 448 14.29 18.16 4.94
CA VAL A 448 14.34 19.48 5.56
C VAL A 448 12.97 20.11 5.45
N LEU A 449 12.45 20.58 6.58
CA LEU A 449 11.17 21.27 6.63
C LEU A 449 11.19 22.52 5.73
N GLN A 450 10.14 22.70 4.94
CA GLN A 450 10.04 23.80 3.99
C GLN A 450 9.65 25.12 4.68
N GLY A 451 9.79 26.23 3.95
CA GLY A 451 9.51 27.56 4.48
C GLY A 451 8.04 27.83 4.81
N ASP A 452 7.13 26.95 4.40
CA ASP A 452 5.69 26.99 4.66
C ASP A 452 5.24 25.98 5.74
N ASP A 453 6.19 25.43 6.51
CA ASP A 453 5.92 24.47 7.60
C ASP A 453 5.42 23.10 7.11
N THR A 454 5.72 22.75 5.86
CA THR A 454 5.41 21.44 5.27
C THR A 454 6.66 20.60 5.00
N TRP A 455 6.49 19.28 4.97
CA TRP A 455 7.53 18.34 4.57
C TRP A 455 7.56 18.13 3.04
N PRO A 456 8.74 17.90 2.44
CA PRO A 456 8.83 17.60 1.01
C PRO A 456 8.19 16.26 0.65
N HIS A 457 7.41 16.27 -0.42
CA HIS A 457 6.81 15.07 -1.02
C HIS A 457 7.62 14.53 -2.20
N VAL A 458 8.82 15.08 -2.39
CA VAL A 458 9.76 14.75 -3.45
C VAL A 458 11.11 14.46 -2.81
N ASP A 459 11.75 13.38 -3.24
CA ASP A 459 13.11 13.03 -2.85
C ASP A 459 14.01 12.92 -4.09
N SER A 460 15.19 13.53 -4.03
CA SER A 460 16.17 13.51 -5.12
C SER A 460 17.49 12.93 -4.62
N VAL A 461 18.04 11.99 -5.39
CA VAL A 461 19.32 11.34 -5.15
C VAL A 461 20.09 11.27 -6.47
N SER A 462 21.41 11.15 -6.41
CA SER A 462 22.24 10.95 -7.59
C SER A 462 23.12 9.73 -7.39
N TYR A 463 23.19 8.89 -8.42
CA TYR A 463 24.04 7.70 -8.43
C TYR A 463 25.29 7.94 -9.28
N GLY A 464 26.38 7.28 -8.93
CA GLY A 464 27.60 7.27 -9.73
C GLY A 464 28.36 5.97 -9.56
N PHE A 465 29.24 5.69 -10.50
CA PHE A 465 30.11 4.52 -10.43
C PHE A 465 31.51 4.82 -10.97
N ASP A 466 32.49 4.16 -10.36
CA ASP A 466 33.89 4.28 -10.74
C ASP A 466 34.18 3.63 -12.11
N PRO A 467 35.31 3.96 -12.74
CA PRO A 467 35.72 3.32 -14.00
C PRO A 467 35.63 1.79 -13.98
N ALA A 468 35.17 1.20 -15.08
CA ALA A 468 35.01 -0.24 -15.25
C ALA A 468 35.76 -0.76 -16.48
N ALA A 469 36.33 -1.96 -16.37
CA ALA A 469 37.07 -2.62 -17.43
C ALA A 469 36.20 -3.71 -18.06
N ILE A 470 35.44 -3.36 -19.11
CA ILE A 470 34.51 -4.27 -19.79
C ILE A 470 35.07 -4.61 -21.17
N MET A 471 35.06 -5.90 -21.54
CA MET A 471 35.52 -6.34 -22.85
C MET A 471 34.42 -6.12 -23.89
N ASP A 472 34.82 -5.56 -25.03
CA ASP A 472 33.99 -5.49 -26.22
C ASP A 472 33.98 -6.88 -26.89
N LEU A 473 32.81 -7.53 -26.89
CA LEU A 473 32.63 -8.83 -27.53
C LEU A 473 32.31 -8.73 -29.01
N THR A 474 31.94 -7.53 -29.47
CA THR A 474 31.45 -7.20 -30.80
C THR A 474 32.16 -5.97 -31.40
N PRO A 475 33.51 -5.90 -31.38
CA PRO A 475 34.26 -4.68 -31.75
C PRO A 475 34.15 -4.26 -33.22
N ALA A 476 33.47 -5.06 -34.04
CA ALA A 476 33.17 -4.75 -35.42
C ALA A 476 31.84 -3.99 -35.60
N ASP A 477 31.01 -3.89 -34.55
CA ASP A 477 29.67 -3.28 -34.58
C ASP A 477 29.53 -2.20 -33.50
N PRO A 478 30.13 -1.01 -33.68
CA PRO A 478 30.10 0.06 -32.69
C PRO A 478 28.69 0.63 -32.43
N ASP A 479 27.68 0.25 -33.22
CA ASP A 479 26.31 0.66 -32.98
C ASP A 479 25.68 -0.12 -31.79
N ASP A 480 26.27 -1.27 -31.41
CA ASP A 480 25.86 -2.08 -30.26
C ASP A 480 26.54 -1.72 -28.93
N ASP A 481 27.47 -0.76 -28.97
CA ASP A 481 28.11 -0.15 -27.80
C ASP A 481 27.14 0.76 -27.04
N GLN A 482 26.15 0.15 -26.41
CA GLN A 482 25.13 0.81 -25.60
C GLN A 482 25.16 0.28 -24.17
N LEU A 483 25.14 1.20 -23.21
CA LEU A 483 24.92 0.87 -21.81
C LEU A 483 23.43 1.02 -21.51
N GLU A 484 22.78 -0.09 -21.19
CA GLU A 484 21.41 -0.10 -20.71
C GLU A 484 21.40 0.30 -19.23
N ILE A 485 20.93 1.51 -18.95
CA ILE A 485 20.71 1.98 -17.58
C ILE A 485 19.23 1.80 -17.25
N SER A 486 18.92 1.06 -16.19
CA SER A 486 17.57 0.86 -15.67
C SER A 486 17.48 1.33 -14.22
N VAL A 487 16.45 2.10 -13.92
CA VAL A 487 16.11 2.59 -12.58
C VAL A 487 14.69 2.13 -12.25
N ARG A 488 14.53 1.42 -11.14
CA ARG A 488 13.25 0.90 -10.67
C ARG A 488 12.97 1.36 -9.26
N LEU A 489 11.76 1.82 -8.99
CA LEU A 489 11.24 2.02 -7.64
C LEU A 489 10.48 0.76 -7.24
N LEU A 490 11.00 0.04 -6.26
CA LEU A 490 10.50 -1.25 -5.80
C LEU A 490 9.96 -1.13 -4.38
N TYR A 491 8.96 -1.93 -4.06
CA TYR A 491 8.36 -2.03 -2.73
C TYR A 491 8.28 -3.48 -2.28
N LEU A 492 8.66 -3.74 -1.04
CA LEU A 492 8.57 -5.06 -0.40
C LEU A 492 7.88 -4.92 0.95
N ILE A 493 6.94 -5.84 1.21
CA ILE A 493 6.36 -6.06 2.53
C ILE A 493 6.47 -7.53 2.91
N ASN A 494 6.52 -7.78 4.22
CA ASN A 494 6.88 -9.06 4.82
C ASN A 494 8.31 -9.42 4.43
N THR A 495 9.27 -8.53 4.70
CA THR A 495 10.68 -8.79 4.39
C THR A 495 11.13 -10.14 5.00
N PRO A 496 12.09 -10.83 4.37
CA PRO A 496 12.57 -12.12 4.88
C PRO A 496 13.05 -12.05 6.33
N GLU A 497 13.68 -10.95 6.75
CA GLU A 497 14.13 -10.77 8.14
C GLU A 497 12.95 -10.72 9.12
N TYR A 498 11.84 -10.06 8.72
CA TYR A 498 10.64 -10.00 9.54
C TYR A 498 9.94 -11.37 9.61
N LEU A 499 9.78 -12.05 8.48
CA LEU A 499 9.22 -13.41 8.44
C LEU A 499 10.09 -14.42 9.21
N GLN A 500 11.41 -14.26 9.16
CA GLN A 500 12.33 -15.05 9.95
C GLN A 500 12.09 -14.83 11.44
N LEU A 501 12.07 -13.57 11.89
CA LEU A 501 11.86 -13.23 13.29
C LEU A 501 10.50 -13.73 13.80
N LEU A 502 9.43 -13.57 13.03
CA LEU A 502 8.11 -14.08 13.40
C LEU A 502 8.10 -15.60 13.69
N GLY A 503 8.92 -16.39 13.00
CA GLY A 503 9.05 -17.82 13.26
C GLY A 503 10.05 -18.16 14.36
N ASP A 504 11.16 -17.44 14.45
CA ASP A 504 12.23 -17.70 15.42
C ASP A 504 11.81 -17.28 16.85
N ASP A 505 11.11 -16.16 16.97
CA ASP A 505 10.75 -15.56 18.27
C ASP A 505 9.36 -15.99 18.77
N ASN A 506 8.54 -16.62 17.93
CA ASN A 506 7.29 -17.24 18.38
C ASN A 506 7.57 -18.59 19.05
N VAL A 507 7.35 -18.63 20.36
CA VAL A 507 7.50 -19.81 21.23
C VAL A 507 6.18 -20.24 21.88
N SER A 508 5.09 -19.53 21.60
CA SER A 508 3.78 -19.73 22.24
C SER A 508 2.87 -20.66 21.45
N ASN A 509 2.91 -20.60 20.11
CA ASN A 509 2.15 -21.47 19.21
C ASN A 509 2.92 -21.69 17.89
N ASP A 510 2.25 -22.23 16.87
CA ASP A 510 2.84 -22.54 15.57
C ASP A 510 2.64 -21.43 14.52
N ALA A 511 2.00 -20.31 14.84
CA ALA A 511 1.64 -19.26 13.88
C ALA A 511 2.87 -18.70 13.12
N GLY A 512 4.00 -18.54 13.82
CA GLY A 512 5.27 -18.08 13.23
C GLY A 512 5.83 -19.07 12.20
N GLN A 513 5.79 -20.37 12.50
CA GLN A 513 6.25 -21.41 11.58
C GLN A 513 5.29 -21.57 10.39
N LEU A 514 3.98 -21.41 10.64
CA LEU A 514 2.95 -21.47 9.61
C LEU A 514 3.14 -20.35 8.58
N VAL A 515 3.39 -19.10 9.00
CA VAL A 515 3.61 -18.00 8.06
C VAL A 515 4.89 -18.20 7.24
N GLN A 516 5.98 -18.66 7.86
CA GLN A 516 7.22 -18.98 7.14
C GLN A 516 6.99 -20.06 6.07
N GLY A 517 6.33 -21.16 6.45
CA GLY A 517 6.00 -22.25 5.52
C GLY A 517 5.09 -21.78 4.38
N ALA A 518 4.12 -20.91 4.69
CA ALA A 518 3.20 -20.37 3.70
C ALA A 518 3.88 -19.46 2.68
N PHE A 519 4.77 -18.57 3.11
CA PHE A 519 5.57 -17.77 2.18
C PHE A 519 6.53 -18.64 1.37
N ALA A 520 7.23 -19.59 1.99
CA ALA A 520 8.10 -20.51 1.26
C ALA A 520 7.37 -21.30 0.16
N ALA A 521 6.10 -21.66 0.38
CA ALA A 521 5.28 -22.38 -0.59
C ALA A 521 4.94 -21.56 -1.85
N VAL A 522 4.92 -20.22 -1.75
CA VAL A 522 4.66 -19.32 -2.87
C VAL A 522 5.94 -18.71 -3.48
N GLY A 523 7.13 -19.17 -3.07
CA GLY A 523 8.41 -18.64 -3.54
C GLY A 523 8.98 -17.50 -2.67
N GLY A 524 8.33 -17.22 -1.55
CA GLY A 524 8.68 -16.19 -0.56
C GLY A 524 8.25 -14.78 -0.95
N PRO A 525 8.60 -13.77 -0.13
CA PRO A 525 8.22 -12.39 -0.39
C PRO A 525 8.98 -11.85 -1.62
N ALA A 526 8.26 -11.17 -2.50
CA ALA A 526 8.81 -10.58 -3.72
C ALA A 526 8.43 -9.10 -3.82
N PRO A 527 9.30 -8.24 -4.35
CA PRO A 527 8.98 -6.84 -4.52
C PRO A 527 7.96 -6.61 -5.63
N VAL A 528 7.15 -5.58 -5.45
CA VAL A 528 6.24 -5.04 -6.45
C VAL A 528 6.87 -3.79 -7.07
N LEU A 529 6.72 -3.64 -8.38
CA LEU A 529 7.19 -2.47 -9.12
C LEU A 529 6.23 -1.30 -8.98
N LEU A 530 6.72 -0.14 -8.53
CA LEU A 530 5.95 1.09 -8.43
C LEU A 530 6.16 1.98 -9.65
N ALA A 531 7.41 2.12 -10.10
CA ALA A 531 7.74 2.92 -11.27
C ALA A 531 9.08 2.48 -11.84
N GLU A 532 9.29 2.67 -13.14
CA GLU A 532 10.58 2.43 -13.78
C GLU A 532 10.88 3.45 -14.87
N ALA A 533 12.17 3.66 -15.11
CA ALA A 533 12.68 4.40 -16.25
C ALA A 533 13.97 3.73 -16.72
N SER A 534 14.16 3.64 -18.03
CA SER A 534 15.37 3.09 -18.63
C SER A 534 15.79 3.83 -19.89
N ALA A 535 17.09 3.77 -20.20
CA ALA A 535 17.63 4.26 -21.45
C ALA A 535 18.88 3.48 -21.86
N ALA A 536 18.98 3.21 -23.15
CA ALA A 536 20.21 2.82 -23.82
C ALA A 536 21.03 4.08 -24.10
N VAL A 537 22.21 4.20 -23.50
CA VAL A 537 23.11 5.35 -23.68
C VAL A 537 24.40 4.93 -24.39
N PRO A 538 24.90 5.71 -25.37
CA PRO A 538 26.14 5.40 -26.05
C PRO A 538 27.29 5.16 -25.08
N LEU A 539 28.00 4.05 -25.28
CA LEU A 539 29.08 3.58 -24.44
C LEU A 539 30.43 3.73 -25.15
N SER A 540 31.47 4.07 -24.39
CA SER A 540 32.84 4.12 -24.89
C SER A 540 33.81 3.66 -23.80
N GLY A 541 35.08 3.45 -24.17
CA GLY A 541 36.09 2.99 -23.21
C GLY A 541 36.11 1.48 -22.98
N LEU A 542 35.44 0.70 -23.84
CA LEU A 542 35.51 -0.76 -23.84
C LEU A 542 36.91 -1.27 -24.22
N ILE A 543 37.27 -2.42 -23.67
CA ILE A 543 38.55 -3.09 -23.93
C ILE A 543 38.39 -4.01 -25.13
N GLY A 544 39.11 -3.73 -26.24
CA GLY A 544 39.16 -4.63 -27.40
C GLY A 544 38.88 -3.96 -28.74
N GLY A 545 38.31 -2.75 -28.76
CA GLY A 545 37.96 -1.99 -29.98
C GLY A 545 39.13 -1.22 -30.63
N GLY A 546 40.32 -1.82 -30.70
CA GLY A 546 41.52 -1.20 -31.25
C GLY A 546 42.09 -1.96 -32.44
N ASP A 547 41.78 -1.47 -33.64
CA ASP A 547 42.41 -1.72 -34.94
C ASP A 547 43.83 -2.30 -34.83
N THR A 548 44.01 -3.57 -35.22
CA THR A 548 45.32 -4.04 -35.68
C THR A 548 45.60 -3.34 -37.02
N GLY A 549 45.96 -2.06 -36.93
CA GLY A 549 46.52 -1.29 -38.02
C GLY A 549 47.83 -1.96 -38.43
N GLU A 550 47.72 -2.93 -39.33
CA GLU A 550 48.83 -3.52 -40.04
C GLU A 550 49.45 -2.38 -40.86
N THR A 551 50.49 -1.77 -40.29
CA THR A 551 51.37 -0.89 -41.06
C THR A 551 51.94 -1.70 -42.22
N ASP A 552 51.34 -1.52 -43.38
CA ASP A 552 51.84 -1.95 -44.67
C ASP A 552 53.14 -1.17 -44.95
N THR A 553 54.24 -1.63 -44.37
CA THR A 553 55.57 -1.27 -44.82
C THR A 553 55.93 -2.14 -46.01
N THR A 554 55.54 -1.67 -47.19
CA THR A 554 56.16 -2.06 -48.45
C THR A 554 57.67 -1.81 -48.38
N THR A 555 58.45 -2.88 -48.24
CA THR A 555 59.84 -2.92 -48.70
C THR A 555 60.11 -4.30 -49.29
N GLY A 556 60.19 -4.35 -50.62
CA GLY A 556 60.61 -5.52 -51.35
C GLY A 556 62.10 -5.80 -51.17
N SER A 557 62.44 -7.09 -51.20
CA SER A 557 63.76 -7.57 -51.64
C SER A 557 63.68 -9.09 -51.81
N ASP A 558 64.07 -9.54 -53.00
CA ASP A 558 64.29 -10.92 -53.43
C ASP A 558 65.01 -11.80 -52.39
N THR A 559 64.67 -13.08 -52.36
CA THR A 559 65.61 -14.16 -52.76
C THR A 559 64.92 -15.52 -52.82
N SER A 560 65.30 -16.26 -53.86
CA SER A 560 65.06 -17.67 -54.14
C SER A 560 65.49 -18.62 -53.02
N ASP A 561 64.73 -19.68 -52.75
CA ASP A 561 65.25 -21.04 -52.92
C ASP A 561 64.16 -22.12 -52.99
N THR A 562 64.56 -23.23 -53.59
CA THR A 562 63.84 -24.40 -54.09
C THR A 562 63.65 -25.51 -53.04
N THR A 563 62.97 -26.58 -53.48
CA THR A 563 62.86 -27.97 -52.95
C THR A 563 61.70 -28.26 -52.00
N GLU A 564 60.68 -29.01 -52.42
CA GLU A 564 60.55 -30.45 -52.78
C GLU A 564 60.08 -31.33 -51.61
N THR A 565 58.98 -32.04 -51.92
CA THR A 565 58.59 -33.40 -51.51
C THR A 565 58.34 -33.76 -50.04
N GLY A 566 57.18 -34.38 -49.80
CA GLY A 566 56.83 -34.97 -48.51
C GLY A 566 55.41 -35.52 -48.45
N THR A 567 55.14 -36.55 -49.24
CA THR A 567 53.95 -37.42 -49.22
C THR A 567 53.66 -38.01 -47.83
N GLY A 568 52.39 -38.10 -47.46
CA GLY A 568 51.92 -38.87 -46.31
C GLY A 568 50.43 -39.19 -46.47
N ASN A 569 50.19 -40.39 -46.96
CA ASN A 569 48.94 -40.95 -47.46
C ASN A 569 48.10 -41.58 -46.33
N ASP A 570 46.88 -41.99 -46.70
CA ASP A 570 46.08 -43.11 -46.16
C ASP A 570 45.11 -42.77 -45.00
N ASP A 571 43.80 -42.71 -45.28
CA ASP A 571 42.85 -43.85 -45.46
C ASP A 571 42.43 -44.43 -44.09
N ILE A 572 41.19 -44.80 -43.75
CA ILE A 572 40.02 -45.27 -44.48
C ILE A 572 38.85 -45.33 -43.48
N GLY A 573 37.61 -45.22 -43.97
CA GLY A 573 36.50 -46.09 -43.56
C GLY A 573 35.50 -45.50 -42.56
N THR A 574 34.37 -44.91 -43.00
CA THR A 574 33.07 -45.57 -43.29
C THR A 574 32.40 -46.11 -42.00
N ASP A 575 31.12 -45.89 -41.70
CA ASP A 575 29.98 -45.75 -42.59
C ASP A 575 28.72 -45.30 -41.83
N THR A 576 27.83 -44.60 -42.55
CA THR A 576 26.34 -44.62 -42.54
C THR A 576 25.56 -44.31 -41.23
N THR A 577 24.46 -43.54 -41.21
CA THR A 577 23.55 -43.02 -42.24
C THR A 577 22.56 -42.01 -41.62
N ASP A 578 22.04 -41.17 -42.50
CA ASP A 578 20.72 -40.51 -42.51
C ASP A 578 20.52 -39.16 -41.78
N ALA A 579 20.61 -38.12 -42.63
CA ALA A 579 20.05 -36.77 -42.52
C ALA A 579 18.51 -36.78 -42.80
N PRO A 580 17.82 -35.65 -43.10
CA PRO A 580 18.14 -34.22 -42.93
C PRO A 580 16.98 -33.35 -42.40
N ALA A 581 17.30 -32.12 -41.97
CA ALA A 581 16.58 -30.85 -42.24
C ALA A 581 17.39 -29.75 -41.50
N GLY A 582 18.05 -28.76 -42.12
CA GLY A 582 17.65 -27.96 -43.28
C GLY A 582 16.71 -26.85 -42.79
N ASP A 583 17.24 -25.82 -42.11
CA ASP A 583 17.72 -24.55 -42.69
C ASP A 583 16.60 -23.79 -43.45
N GLU A 584 16.38 -22.50 -43.34
CA GLU A 584 17.08 -21.36 -42.75
C GLU A 584 16.20 -20.13 -43.05
N ALA A 585 16.61 -18.99 -42.51
CA ALA A 585 16.47 -17.66 -43.09
C ALA A 585 15.18 -16.83 -42.87
N SER A 586 15.34 -15.91 -41.92
CA SER A 586 15.56 -14.46 -42.20
C SER A 586 14.36 -13.51 -42.31
N GLY A 587 14.56 -12.33 -41.71
CA GLY A 587 13.96 -11.07 -42.18
C GLY A 587 13.54 -10.11 -41.06
N GLY A 588 14.46 -9.23 -40.64
CA GLY A 588 14.22 -8.18 -39.65
C GLY A 588 13.75 -6.82 -40.20
N CYS A 589 13.92 -5.80 -39.33
CA CYS A 589 13.72 -4.34 -39.49
C CYS A 589 12.26 -3.86 -39.56
N GLY A 590 11.84 -2.74 -38.94
CA GLY A 590 12.52 -1.66 -38.23
C GLY A 590 11.49 -0.55 -37.91
N CYS A 591 11.83 0.32 -36.96
CA CYS A 591 11.03 1.44 -36.43
C CYS A 591 10.70 2.54 -37.47
N VAL A 592 9.77 3.45 -37.16
CA VAL A 592 9.95 4.94 -37.17
C VAL A 592 8.61 5.73 -37.09
N SER A 593 8.62 6.72 -36.18
CA SER A 593 7.97 8.06 -36.12
C SER A 593 6.47 8.28 -35.84
N ASP A 594 6.23 8.96 -34.70
CA ASP A 594 5.22 10.01 -34.41
C ASP A 594 5.38 11.23 -35.38
N PRO A 595 4.36 12.07 -35.73
CA PRO A 595 3.84 13.14 -34.84
C PRO A 595 2.38 13.62 -35.05
N SER A 596 1.68 13.86 -33.93
CA SER A 596 0.92 15.10 -33.65
C SER A 596 -0.43 15.47 -34.36
N ARG A 597 -1.30 16.07 -33.51
CA ARG A 597 -2.33 17.11 -33.75
C ARG A 597 -3.70 16.75 -34.35
N GLY A 598 -4.74 17.13 -33.60
CA GLY A 598 -5.77 18.03 -34.16
C GLY A 598 -7.22 17.84 -33.70
N LYS A 599 -7.64 18.59 -32.67
CA LYS A 599 -9.06 18.95 -32.44
C LYS A 599 -9.58 19.79 -33.62
N VAL A 600 -10.69 19.44 -34.25
CA VAL A 600 -11.72 20.37 -34.77
C VAL A 600 -13.06 19.64 -34.89
N GLY A 601 -14.10 20.17 -34.25
CA GLY A 601 -15.48 19.69 -34.40
C GLY A 601 -16.18 20.27 -35.63
N LEU A 602 -17.24 19.60 -36.08
CA LEU A 602 -18.29 20.16 -36.94
C LEU A 602 -19.52 19.23 -36.96
N LEU A 603 -20.55 19.61 -36.19
CA LEU A 603 -21.96 19.46 -36.61
C LEU A 603 -22.29 20.67 -37.53
N PRO A 604 -23.44 20.74 -38.24
CA PRO A 604 -24.55 19.77 -38.37
C PRO A 604 -25.01 19.56 -39.83
N LEU A 605 -25.92 18.61 -40.08
CA LEU A 605 -26.94 18.84 -41.12
C LEU A 605 -28.25 18.09 -40.83
N LEU A 606 -29.33 18.88 -40.80
CA LEU A 606 -30.72 18.47 -40.74
C LEU A 606 -31.15 17.60 -41.93
N LEU A 607 -32.07 16.67 -41.69
CA LEU A 607 -33.14 16.36 -42.65
C LEU A 607 -34.45 16.03 -41.93
N LEU A 608 -35.42 16.91 -42.17
CA LEU A 608 -36.85 16.82 -41.86
C LEU A 608 -37.55 15.78 -42.74
N LEU A 609 -38.57 15.13 -42.18
CA LEU A 609 -39.87 14.70 -42.77
C LEU A 609 -40.58 13.89 -41.66
N GLY A 610 -41.81 14.12 -41.20
CA GLY A 610 -42.90 15.01 -41.58
C GLY A 610 -44.23 14.32 -41.20
N ALA A 611 -45.04 14.97 -40.36
CA ALA A 611 -46.52 14.91 -40.27
C ALA A 611 -47.22 13.54 -39.95
N VAL A 612 -48.38 13.41 -39.27
CA VAL A 612 -49.37 14.28 -38.62
C VAL A 612 -50.34 13.37 -37.82
N ALA A 613 -50.75 13.83 -36.63
CA ALA A 613 -52.01 13.65 -35.87
C ALA A 613 -52.78 12.30 -35.83
N ARG A 614 -53.15 11.85 -34.61
CA ARG A 614 -54.50 12.06 -34.01
C ARG A 614 -54.65 11.47 -32.60
N ARG A 615 -55.31 12.25 -31.73
CA ARG A 615 -55.91 11.86 -30.44
C ARG A 615 -56.99 10.78 -30.60
N ARG A 616 -57.13 9.90 -29.60
CA ARG A 616 -58.45 9.53 -29.01
C ARG A 616 -58.30 8.82 -27.65
N ASN A 617 -59.20 9.19 -26.73
CA ASN A 617 -59.41 8.68 -25.37
C ASN A 617 -60.16 7.33 -25.31
N HIS A 618 -60.17 6.76 -24.10
CA HIS A 618 -61.01 5.66 -23.55
C HIS A 618 -60.68 4.26 -24.10
N GLU A 619 -60.54 3.21 -23.29
CA GLU A 619 -61.08 2.85 -21.96
C GLU A 619 -60.00 2.31 -21.01
#